data_AF-A0A245ZLD0-F1
#
_entry.id   AF-A0A245ZLD0-F1
#
_cell.length_a   1.000
_cell.length_b   1.000
_cell.length_c   1.000
_cell.angle_alpha   90.00
_cell.angle_beta   90.00
_cell.angle_gamma   90.00
#
_symmetry.space_group_name_H-M   'P 1'
#
loop_
_entity.id
_entity.type
_entity.pdbx_description
1 polymer ?
#
loop_
_entity_poly.entity_id
_entity_poly.type
_entity_poly.pdbx_seq_one_letter_code
_entity_poly.pdbx_strand_id
1 'polypeptide(L)'
;MYGFDPAISGHLAAMARALTESLAFVFLDERGSTVGLHHILSASASSVDVPLRTIVAVAMAHDSRAIVMAHNHPSGDAEPSADDLRTTRRVAQALDSLGIRLVDHLVLAGDTIVSFRARGLL
;
A
#
# COMPACT_ATOMS: atom_id res chain seq x y z
N MET A 1 -5.19 9.32 10.36
CA MET A 1 -4.09 9.21 9.37
C MET A 1 -2.95 8.53 10.10
N TYR A 2 -2.38 7.46 9.55
CA TYR A 2 -1.26 6.74 10.16
C TYR A 2 -0.16 7.74 10.50
N GLY A 3 0.41 7.70 11.69
CA GLY A 3 1.46 8.63 12.14
C GLY A 3 2.79 8.37 11.44
N PHE A 4 2.78 8.28 10.11
CA PHE A 4 3.96 8.07 9.29
C PHE A 4 4.93 9.23 9.45
N ASP A 5 6.21 8.91 9.31
CA ASP A 5 7.25 9.93 9.18
C ASP A 5 6.89 10.96 8.07
N PRO A 6 7.20 12.26 8.26
CA PRO A 6 6.90 13.29 7.27
C PRO A 6 7.43 13.01 5.86
N ALA A 7 8.58 12.34 5.73
CA ALA A 7 9.14 11.97 4.43
C ALA A 7 8.23 10.97 3.70
N ILE A 8 7.65 10.01 4.42
CA ILE A 8 6.75 9.01 3.85
C ILE A 8 5.41 9.66 3.50
N SER A 9 4.90 10.52 4.38
CA SER A 9 3.69 11.29 4.09
C SER A 9 3.86 12.14 2.83
N GLY A 10 5.02 12.81 2.67
CA GLY A 10 5.37 13.57 1.48
C GLY A 10 5.49 12.69 0.23
N HIS A 11 6.07 11.50 0.36
CA HIS A 11 6.17 10.54 -0.75
C HIS A 11 4.79 10.06 -1.22
N LEU A 12 3.91 9.67 -0.29
CA LEU A 12 2.53 9.27 -0.62
C LEU A 12 1.73 10.42 -1.24
N ALA A 13 1.92 11.65 -0.75
CA ALA A 13 1.30 12.84 -1.35
C ALA A 13 1.79 13.09 -2.79
N ALA A 14 3.08 12.86 -3.06
CA ALA A 14 3.61 12.93 -4.42
C ALA A 14 3.01 11.83 -5.32
N MET A 15 2.89 10.60 -4.81
CA MET A 15 2.24 9.50 -5.53
C MET A 15 0.77 9.80 -5.87
N ALA A 16 0.02 10.42 -4.95
CA ALA A 16 -1.39 10.75 -5.16
C ALA A 16 -1.63 11.66 -6.39
N ARG A 17 -0.60 12.38 -6.84
CA ARG A 17 -0.64 13.31 -7.99
C ARG A 17 0.13 12.78 -9.21
N ALA A 18 0.65 11.56 -9.15
CA ALA A 18 1.39 10.96 -10.25
C ALA A 18 0.45 10.60 -11.43
N LEU A 19 0.95 10.79 -12.64
CA LEU A 19 0.20 10.52 -13.88
C LEU A 19 0.11 9.04 -14.25
N THR A 20 0.89 8.20 -13.57
CA THR A 20 0.93 6.76 -13.74
C THR A 20 0.56 6.09 -12.43
N GLU A 21 -0.18 4.98 -12.49
CA GLU A 21 -0.41 4.14 -11.32
C GLU A 21 0.91 3.58 -10.79
N SER A 22 0.98 3.44 -9.47
CA SER A 22 2.13 2.91 -8.77
C SER A 22 1.70 2.37 -7.41
N LEU A 23 2.50 1.45 -6.84
CA LEU A 23 2.24 0.83 -5.54
C LEU A 23 3.32 1.21 -4.54
N ALA A 24 2.93 1.57 -3.32
CA ALA A 24 3.83 1.70 -2.20
C ALA A 24 3.48 0.72 -1.09
N PHE A 25 4.51 0.26 -0.41
CA PHE A 25 4.43 -0.59 0.77
C PHE A 25 5.23 0.08 1.88
N VAL A 26 4.53 0.53 2.91
CA VAL A 26 5.12 1.08 4.13
C VAL A 26 5.25 -0.06 5.13
N PHE A 27 6.49 -0.37 5.54
CA PHE A 27 6.79 -1.45 6.46
C PHE A 27 6.85 -0.91 7.88
N LEU A 28 6.17 -1.58 8.80
CA LEU A 28 6.03 -1.19 10.19
C LEU A 28 6.58 -2.27 11.12
N ASP A 29 7.19 -1.86 12.22
CA ASP A 29 7.57 -2.74 13.33
C ASP A 29 6.35 -3.14 14.20
N GLU A 30 6.61 -3.89 15.27
CA GLU A 30 5.59 -4.31 16.25
C GLU A 30 4.88 -3.14 16.97
N ARG A 31 5.53 -1.97 17.06
CA ARG A 31 5.01 -0.76 17.70
C ARG A 31 4.25 0.12 16.72
N GLY A 32 4.24 -0.23 15.44
CA GLY A 32 3.67 0.56 14.36
C GLY A 32 4.57 1.70 13.87
N SER A 33 5.85 1.71 14.27
CA SER A 33 6.83 2.66 13.77
C SER A 33 7.28 2.24 12.37
N THR A 34 7.51 3.21 11.50
CA THR A 34 7.99 2.90 10.16
C THR A 34 9.44 2.44 10.15
N VAL A 35 9.71 1.29 9.53
CA VAL A 35 11.04 0.71 9.33
C VAL A 35 11.50 0.69 7.88
N GLY A 36 10.61 1.01 6.93
CA GLY A 36 10.95 1.10 5.52
C GLY A 36 9.79 1.52 4.62
N LEU A 37 10.14 1.82 3.36
CA LEU A 37 9.22 2.11 2.27
C LEU A 37 9.75 1.41 1.02
N HIS A 38 8.87 0.75 0.27
CA HIS A 38 9.17 0.25 -1.07
C HIS A 38 8.13 0.76 -2.06
N HIS A 39 8.57 1.46 -3.10
CA HIS A 39 7.72 2.03 -4.14
C HIS A 39 8.00 1.32 -5.47
N ILE A 40 6.94 0.85 -6.10
CA ILE A 40 6.96 0.14 -7.37
C ILE A 40 6.21 0.99 -8.39
N LEU A 41 6.91 1.40 -9.42
CA LEU A 41 6.32 2.06 -10.57
C LEU A 41 5.64 1.01 -11.44
N SER A 42 4.41 1.29 -11.88
CA SER A 42 3.74 0.39 -12.81
C SER A 42 4.46 0.36 -14.16
N ALA A 43 4.53 -0.82 -14.76
CA ALA A 43 4.92 -0.99 -16.16
C ALA A 43 3.72 -0.81 -17.13
N SER A 44 2.48 -0.74 -16.61
CA SER A 44 1.25 -0.60 -17.41
C SER A 44 0.31 0.47 -16.84
N ALA A 45 -0.54 1.06 -17.69
CA ALA A 45 -1.44 2.13 -17.26
C ALA A 45 -2.67 1.63 -16.45
N SER A 46 -2.92 0.32 -16.38
CA SER A 46 -4.23 -0.22 -15.96
C SER A 46 -4.19 -1.33 -14.90
N SER A 47 -3.01 -1.82 -14.54
CA SER A 47 -2.87 -2.76 -13.42
C SER A 47 -1.40 -2.87 -12.99
N VAL A 48 -1.16 -2.94 -11.68
CA VAL A 48 0.13 -3.30 -11.12
C VAL A 48 0.02 -4.68 -10.49
N ASP A 49 0.72 -5.67 -11.06
CA ASP A 49 0.91 -6.93 -10.36
C ASP A 49 1.71 -6.69 -9.09
N VAL A 50 1.13 -7.01 -7.93
CA VAL A 50 1.86 -6.94 -6.65
C VAL A 50 2.98 -7.98 -6.67
N PRO A 51 4.26 -7.59 -6.62
CA PRO A 51 5.39 -8.53 -6.62
C PRO A 51 5.56 -9.11 -5.22
N LEU A 52 4.59 -9.92 -4.79
CA LEU A 52 4.42 -10.38 -3.42
C LEU A 52 5.68 -11.04 -2.84
N ARG A 53 6.43 -11.80 -3.65
CA ARG A 53 7.72 -12.38 -3.23
C ARG A 53 8.74 -11.32 -2.84
N THR A 54 8.83 -10.24 -3.61
CA THR A 54 9.71 -9.10 -3.31
C THR A 54 9.23 -8.38 -2.06
N ILE A 55 7.93 -8.10 -1.94
CA ILE A 55 7.37 -7.42 -0.77
C ILE A 55 7.61 -8.21 0.51
N VAL A 56 7.40 -9.53 0.48
CA VAL A 56 7.71 -10.42 1.62
C VAL A 56 9.20 -10.39 1.94
N ALA A 57 10.08 -10.49 0.93
CA ALA A 57 11.52 -10.46 1.16
C ALA A 57 11.97 -9.15 1.81
N VAL A 58 11.44 -8.01 1.37
CA VAL A 58 11.71 -6.70 1.96
C VAL A 58 11.14 -6.62 3.38
N ALA A 59 9.90 -7.07 3.60
CA ALA A 59 9.29 -7.09 4.93
C ALA A 59 10.13 -7.89 5.93
N MET A 60 10.59 -9.08 5.54
CA MET A 60 11.45 -9.92 6.37
C MET A 60 12.82 -9.29 6.62
N ALA A 61 13.43 -8.65 5.61
CA ALA A 61 14.71 -7.97 5.75
C ALA A 61 14.66 -6.80 6.74
N HIS A 62 13.50 -6.15 6.88
CA HIS A 62 13.25 -5.06 7.83
C HIS A 62 12.65 -5.53 9.18
N ASP A 63 12.52 -6.84 9.42
CA ASP A 63 11.79 -7.43 10.57
C ASP A 63 10.39 -6.83 10.76
N SER A 64 9.73 -6.53 9.65
CA SER A 64 8.42 -5.90 9.64
C SER A 64 7.33 -6.83 10.15
N ARG A 65 6.46 -6.31 11.02
CA ARG A 65 5.30 -7.02 11.59
C ARG A 65 3.97 -6.58 11.00
N ALA A 66 3.99 -5.46 10.27
CA ALA A 66 2.81 -4.88 9.67
C ALA A 66 3.17 -4.09 8.41
N ILE A 67 2.26 -4.05 7.45
CA ILE A 67 2.43 -3.32 6.20
C ILE A 67 1.20 -2.45 5.97
N VAL A 68 1.39 -1.22 5.49
CA VAL A 68 0.34 -0.45 4.81
C VAL A 68 0.66 -0.45 3.33
N MET A 69 -0.30 -0.92 2.52
CA MET A 69 -0.23 -0.85 1.07
C MET A 69 -0.91 0.43 0.61
N ALA A 70 -0.40 1.06 -0.45
CA ALA A 70 -1.03 2.20 -1.08
C ALA A 70 -0.88 2.15 -2.59
N HIS A 71 -1.87 2.62 -3.32
CA HIS A 71 -1.78 2.85 -4.75
C HIS A 71 -2.47 4.15 -5.13
N ASN A 72 -2.05 4.75 -6.25
CA ASN A 72 -2.70 5.95 -6.76
C ASN A 72 -3.59 5.64 -7.96
N HIS A 73 -4.70 6.38 -8.08
CA HIS A 73 -5.55 6.43 -9.27
C HIS A 73 -5.35 7.78 -9.98
N PRO A 74 -4.63 7.83 -11.12
CA PRO A 74 -4.45 9.03 -11.92
C PRO A 74 -5.75 9.63 -12.45
N SER A 75 -6.84 8.84 -12.49
CA SER A 75 -8.18 9.29 -12.87
C SER A 75 -8.75 10.38 -11.94
N GLY A 76 -8.23 10.48 -10.71
CA GLY A 76 -8.76 11.37 -9.68
C GLY A 76 -9.91 10.78 -8.86
N ASP A 77 -10.37 9.57 -9.18
CA ASP A 77 -11.37 8.84 -8.40
C ASP A 77 -10.70 7.83 -7.47
N ALA A 78 -10.90 7.97 -6.16
CA ALA A 78 -10.35 7.06 -5.14
C ALA A 78 -11.24 5.83 -4.87
N GLU A 79 -12.36 5.63 -5.59
CA GLU A 79 -13.20 4.45 -5.43
C GLU A 79 -12.43 3.18 -5.82
N PRO A 80 -12.30 2.19 -4.92
CA PRO A 80 -11.58 0.97 -5.24
C PRO A 80 -12.28 0.14 -6.30
N SER A 81 -11.50 -0.40 -7.24
CA SER A 81 -12.00 -1.32 -8.26
C SER A 81 -12.24 -2.73 -7.70
N ALA A 82 -12.95 -3.56 -8.48
CA ALA A 82 -13.07 -4.99 -8.19
C ALA A 82 -11.71 -5.69 -8.15
N ASP A 83 -10.72 -5.19 -8.89
CA ASP A 83 -9.38 -5.75 -8.99
C ASP A 83 -8.57 -5.41 -7.73
N ASP A 84 -8.70 -4.17 -7.23
CA ASP A 84 -8.11 -3.76 -5.95
C ASP A 84 -8.63 -4.63 -4.80
N LEU A 85 -9.94 -4.91 -4.78
CA LEU A 85 -10.56 -5.80 -3.79
C LEU A 85 -9.98 -7.22 -3.83
N ARG A 86 -9.81 -7.80 -5.01
CA ARG A 86 -9.22 -9.16 -5.16
C ARG A 86 -7.75 -9.16 -4.77
N THR A 87 -6.99 -8.17 -5.22
CA THR A 87 -5.56 -8.02 -4.93
C THR A 87 -5.33 -7.84 -3.43
N THR A 88 -6.10 -6.96 -2.78
CA THR A 88 -6.01 -6.70 -1.34
C THR A 88 -6.21 -7.97 -0.53
N ARG A 89 -7.27 -8.76 -0.82
CA ARG A 89 -7.55 -10.02 -0.12
C ARG A 89 -6.43 -11.04 -0.30
N ARG A 90 -5.92 -11.19 -1.52
CA ARG A 90 -4.81 -12.09 -1.82
C ARG A 90 -3.53 -11.71 -1.07
N VAL A 91 -3.19 -10.42 -1.04
CA VAL A 91 -2.03 -9.90 -0.33
C VAL A 91 -2.19 -10.10 1.18
N ALA A 92 -3.34 -9.73 1.73
CA ALA A 92 -3.63 -9.89 3.16
C ALA A 92 -3.48 -11.35 3.61
N GLN A 93 -4.08 -12.30 2.87
CA GLN A 93 -4.00 -13.73 3.19
C GLN A 93 -2.56 -14.26 3.15
N ALA A 94 -1.77 -13.83 2.16
CA ALA A 94 -0.39 -14.27 2.03
C ALA A 94 0.52 -13.72 3.13
N LEU A 95 0.34 -12.45 3.51
CA LEU A 95 1.10 -11.83 4.59
C LEU A 95 0.73 -12.45 5.95
N ASP A 96 -0.56 -12.74 6.18
CA ASP A 96 -1.04 -13.35 7.41
C ASP A 96 -0.43 -14.75 7.64
N SER A 97 -0.25 -15.52 6.57
CA SER A 97 0.43 -16.83 6.60
C SER A 97 1.89 -16.75 7.09
N LEU A 98 2.49 -15.55 7.08
CA LEU A 98 3.85 -15.27 7.51
C LEU A 98 3.89 -14.49 8.84
N GLY A 99 2.73 -14.25 9.48
CA GLY A 99 2.63 -13.45 10.70
C GLY A 99 2.85 -11.94 10.48
N ILE A 100 2.66 -11.45 9.25
CA ILE A 100 2.77 -10.03 8.90
C ILE A 100 1.36 -9.52 8.61
N ARG A 101 0.93 -8.44 9.28
CA ARG A 101 -0.43 -7.92 9.09
C ARG A 101 -0.47 -6.89 7.98
N LEU A 102 -1.39 -7.02 7.01
CA LEU A 102 -1.79 -5.88 6.20
C LEU A 102 -2.70 -4.99 7.05
N VAL A 103 -2.19 -3.84 7.50
CA VAL A 103 -2.91 -2.93 8.39
C VAL A 103 -3.95 -2.12 7.63
N ASP A 104 -3.62 -1.72 6.40
CA ASP A 104 -4.54 -1.01 5.52
C ASP A 104 -4.12 -1.11 4.06
N HIS A 105 -5.06 -0.77 3.20
CA HIS A 105 -4.83 -0.46 1.81
C HIS A 105 -5.40 0.93 1.49
N LEU A 106 -4.54 1.84 1.03
CA LEU A 106 -4.87 3.22 0.73
C LEU A 106 -4.97 3.47 -0.78
N VAL A 107 -6.12 3.93 -1.25
CA VAL A 107 -6.28 4.45 -2.61
C VAL A 107 -6.09 5.96 -2.58
N LEU A 108 -5.12 6.45 -3.33
CA LEU A 108 -4.71 7.85 -3.36
C LEU A 108 -5.18 8.50 -4.68
N ALA A 109 -5.95 9.59 -4.60
CA ALA A 109 -6.40 10.31 -5.79
C ALA A 109 -6.40 11.83 -5.53
N GLY A 110 -5.30 12.49 -5.89
CA GLY A 110 -5.10 13.91 -5.60
C GLY A 110 -5.15 14.19 -4.09
N ASP A 111 -6.18 14.93 -3.67
CA ASP A 111 -6.39 15.29 -2.26
C ASP A 111 -7.33 14.30 -1.53
N THR A 112 -7.83 13.29 -2.25
CA THR A 112 -8.72 12.24 -1.72
C THR A 112 -7.93 10.99 -1.38
N ILE A 113 -8.20 10.43 -0.20
CA ILE A 113 -7.62 9.14 0.23
C ILE A 113 -8.77 8.26 0.72
N VAL A 114 -8.89 7.07 0.14
CA VAL A 114 -9.80 6.02 0.62
C VAL A 114 -8.99 4.96 1.36
N SER A 115 -9.43 4.61 2.57
CA SER A 115 -8.88 3.52 3.37
C SER A 115 -9.80 2.31 3.28
N PHE A 116 -9.26 1.17 2.84
CA PHE A 116 -9.98 -0.10 2.83
C PHE A 116 -10.43 -0.50 4.24
N ARG A 117 -9.54 -0.34 5.23
CA ARG A 117 -9.87 -0.65 6.63
C ARG A 117 -11.01 0.23 7.14
N ALA A 118 -10.98 1.53 6.87
CA ALA A 118 -12.04 2.45 7.31
C ALA A 118 -13.38 2.15 6.63
N ARG A 119 -13.37 1.61 5.41
CA ARG A 119 -14.57 1.17 4.69
C ARG A 119 -15.01 -0.27 4.98
N GLY A 120 -14.29 -1.00 5.84
CA GLY A 120 -14.59 -2.40 6.15
C GLY A 120 -14.38 -3.37 4.98
N LEU A 121 -13.46 -3.03 4.06
CA LEU A 121 -13.13 -3.83 2.88
C LEU A 121 -11.93 -4.78 3.10
N LEU A 122 -11.24 -4.61 4.23
CA LEU A 122 -10.09 -5.39 4.69
C LEU A 122 -10.39 -6.01 6.06
#